data_AF-A0A7S3Y199-F1
#
_entry.id   AF-A0A7S3Y199-F1
#
_cell.length_a   1.000
_cell.length_b   1.000
_cell.length_c   1.000
_cell.angle_alpha   90.00
_cell.angle_beta   90.00
_cell.angle_gamma   90.00
#
_symmetry.space_group_name_H-M   'P 1'
#
loop_
_entity.id
_entity.type
_entity.pdbx_description
1 polymer ?
#
loop_
_entity_poly.entity_id
_entity_poly.type
_entity_poly.pdbx_seq_one_letter_code
_entity_poly.pdbx_strand_id
1 'polypeptide(L)'
;MDDEGAGAISTYTLYSGSEGEEIVVVQNSTCYSMYVEALGAYGSEVSWEICGIEGGIETTAYFCIDDVGSCSEYVHDCDLKMDMYDSWGDGWNGNTISLYDDSDEVVQEVTLYGGFSGVECLDVEVGQCYSVKLSEEGSYAEEVTFSINGIVNDANYQSEVSFCVDNSTSPPEYSTGGNQYGVAFSMFDSWGDGWNGNSLGLFSLEDPAADAISTYTLYSGSEGEEIVVVQNSTCYSMYVETVGSWGSEVSWEICDIEGGIDTTAYFCIDDVGSCSEYVHEL
;
A
#
# COMPACT_ATOMS: atom_id res chain seq x y z
N MET A 1 -7.77 17.53 21.81
CA MET A 1 -7.00 17.25 23.04
C MET A 1 -5.62 16.97 22.51
N ASP A 2 -4.66 17.81 22.86
CA ASP A 2 -3.27 17.64 22.45
C ASP A 2 -2.79 16.28 22.95
N ASP A 3 -2.24 15.43 22.07
CA ASP A 3 -1.19 14.53 22.51
C ASP A 3 -0.05 14.55 21.49
N GLU A 4 1.12 14.84 22.04
CA GLU A 4 2.38 15.04 21.35
C GLU A 4 2.90 13.70 20.82
N GLY A 5 3.69 13.75 19.73
CA GLY A 5 4.29 12.59 19.07
C GLY A 5 4.64 11.45 20.02
N ALA A 6 3.94 10.33 19.89
CA ALA A 6 3.99 9.26 20.87
C ALA A 6 5.29 8.46 20.71
N GLY A 7 6.33 8.85 21.46
CA GLY A 7 7.38 7.92 21.83
C GLY A 7 6.79 6.74 22.63
N ALA A 8 7.45 5.59 22.58
CA ALA A 8 6.96 4.38 23.24
C ALA A 8 6.56 4.64 24.71
N ILE A 9 5.31 4.31 25.05
CA ILE A 9 4.79 4.43 26.41
C ILE A 9 5.52 3.53 27.42
N SER A 10 6.19 2.49 26.90
CA SER A 10 7.00 1.54 27.64
C SER A 10 7.94 0.78 26.69
N THR A 11 9.17 0.52 27.12
CA THR A 11 10.12 -0.33 26.40
C THR A 11 10.61 -1.47 27.28
N TYR A 12 10.77 -2.64 26.68
CA TYR A 12 11.09 -3.88 27.39
C TYR A 12 12.30 -4.58 26.79
N THR A 13 13.11 -5.22 27.63
CA THR A 13 14.29 -5.97 27.21
C THR A 13 14.50 -7.19 28.09
N LEU A 14 14.66 -8.36 27.46
CA LEU A 14 15.08 -9.57 28.15
C LEU A 14 16.61 -9.55 28.33
N TYR A 15 17.08 -9.17 29.52
CA TYR A 15 18.52 -9.09 29.79
C TYR A 15 19.24 -10.45 29.80
N SER A 16 18.53 -11.54 30.09
CA SER A 16 19.06 -12.91 30.12
C SER A 16 17.95 -13.94 30.10
N GLY A 17 18.20 -15.11 29.51
CA GLY A 17 17.22 -16.20 29.41
C GLY A 17 16.72 -16.38 27.98
N SER A 18 15.78 -17.30 27.78
CA SER A 18 15.12 -17.54 26.49
C SER A 18 13.69 -17.01 26.44
N GLU A 19 13.11 -16.64 27.59
CA GLU A 19 11.75 -16.12 27.75
C GLU A 19 11.67 -15.21 28.99
N GLY A 20 10.69 -14.32 29.02
CA GLY A 20 10.38 -13.45 30.14
C GLY A 20 8.93 -12.96 30.07
N GLU A 21 8.37 -12.54 31.19
CA GLU A 21 7.01 -12.00 31.29
C GLU A 21 7.08 -10.66 32.01
N GLU A 22 6.36 -9.66 31.51
CA GLU A 22 6.28 -8.33 32.09
C GLU A 22 4.84 -7.81 32.00
N ILE A 23 4.42 -7.03 32.99
CA ILE A 23 3.07 -6.46 33.02
C ILE A 23 3.10 -5.06 32.44
N VAL A 24 2.38 -4.85 31.34
CA VAL A 24 2.17 -3.53 30.74
C VAL A 24 0.97 -2.87 31.38
N VAL A 25 1.14 -1.63 31.86
CA VAL A 25 0.03 -0.83 32.39
C VAL A 25 -0.39 0.15 31.31
N VAL A 26 -1.62 -0.04 30.82
CA VAL A 26 -2.20 0.75 29.75
C VAL A 26 -3.53 1.38 30.17
N GLN A 27 -4.00 2.35 29.40
CA GLN A 27 -5.28 3.01 29.64
C GLN A 27 -6.43 2.16 29.07
N ASN A 28 -7.57 2.24 29.76
CA ASN A 28 -8.81 1.59 29.39
C ASN A 28 -9.40 2.28 28.14
N SER A 29 -10.04 1.52 27.25
CA SER A 29 -10.63 2.05 26.02
C SER A 29 -9.61 2.82 25.17
N THR A 30 -8.37 2.32 25.13
CA THR A 30 -7.26 2.86 24.32
C THR A 30 -6.60 1.73 23.54
N CYS A 31 -6.16 2.03 22.32
CA CYS A 31 -5.47 1.09 21.45
C CYS A 31 -3.97 1.36 21.43
N TYR A 32 -3.19 0.30 21.21
CA TYR A 32 -1.74 0.29 21.30
C TYR A 32 -1.14 -0.53 20.17
N SER A 33 0.05 -0.15 19.75
CA SER A 33 0.91 -0.98 18.91
C SER A 33 2.08 -1.54 19.73
N MET A 34 2.55 -2.73 19.36
CA MET A 34 3.75 -3.35 19.92
C MET A 34 4.63 -3.85 18.77
N TYR A 35 5.89 -3.42 18.78
CA TYR A 35 6.90 -3.77 17.77
C TYR A 35 8.30 -3.78 18.42
N VAL A 36 9.30 -4.24 17.68
CA VAL A 36 10.69 -4.28 18.12
C VAL A 36 11.42 -3.00 17.67
N GLU A 37 11.68 -2.06 18.59
CA GLU A 37 12.32 -0.77 18.28
C GLU A 37 13.82 -0.84 17.92
N ALA A 38 14.56 -1.86 18.40
CA ALA A 38 16.01 -1.88 18.25
C ALA A 38 16.56 -3.30 18.09
N LEU A 39 17.32 -3.51 17.01
CA LEU A 39 17.95 -4.79 16.70
C LEU A 39 19.33 -4.89 17.36
N GLY A 40 19.48 -5.84 18.28
CA GLY A 40 20.78 -6.38 18.64
C GLY A 40 21.32 -7.31 17.55
N ALA A 41 22.55 -7.81 17.72
CA ALA A 41 23.21 -8.70 16.74
C ALA A 41 22.46 -10.03 16.44
N TYR A 42 21.38 -10.32 17.16
CA TYR A 42 20.59 -11.55 17.07
C TYR A 42 19.08 -11.23 16.98
N GLY A 43 18.71 -10.20 16.21
CA GLY A 43 17.32 -9.78 16.05
C GLY A 43 16.38 -10.93 15.64
N SER A 44 16.82 -11.85 14.78
CA SER A 44 16.00 -12.98 14.32
C SER A 44 15.59 -13.98 15.42
N GLU A 45 16.15 -13.88 16.63
CA GLU A 45 15.76 -14.71 17.78
C GLU A 45 14.67 -14.03 18.64
N VAL A 46 14.33 -12.77 18.35
CA VAL A 46 13.35 -12.00 19.12
C VAL A 46 11.94 -12.37 18.68
N SER A 47 11.15 -12.83 19.64
CA SER A 47 9.71 -13.03 19.52
C SER A 47 9.02 -12.48 20.77
N TRP A 48 7.75 -12.11 20.62
CA TRP A 48 6.92 -11.60 21.70
C TRP A 48 5.50 -12.14 21.56
N GLU A 49 4.78 -12.15 22.69
CA GLU A 49 3.35 -12.42 22.72
C GLU A 49 2.69 -11.35 23.58
N ILE A 50 1.63 -10.71 23.07
CA ILE A 50 0.77 -9.83 23.86
C ILE A 50 -0.67 -10.11 23.50
N CYS A 51 -1.54 -10.24 24.51
CA CYS A 51 -2.96 -10.49 24.28
C CYS A 51 -3.29 -11.74 23.43
N GLY A 52 -2.40 -12.74 23.38
CA GLY A 52 -2.53 -13.92 22.50
C GLY A 52 -2.11 -13.68 21.05
N ILE A 53 -1.60 -12.49 20.73
CA ILE A 53 -0.98 -12.14 19.46
C ILE A 53 0.51 -12.45 19.58
N GLU A 54 1.02 -13.33 18.73
CA GLU A 54 2.46 -13.61 18.61
C GLU A 54 3.08 -12.70 17.53
N GLY A 55 4.32 -12.27 17.74
CA GLY A 55 5.08 -11.52 16.74
C GLY A 55 6.58 -11.59 16.94
N GLY A 56 7.32 -10.95 16.04
CA GLY A 56 8.78 -10.90 16.03
C GLY A 56 9.31 -9.56 15.52
N ILE A 57 10.49 -9.57 14.92
CA ILE A 57 11.18 -8.35 14.44
C ILE A 57 10.52 -7.67 13.25
N GLU A 58 9.70 -8.38 12.48
CA GLU A 58 9.01 -7.89 11.28
C GLU A 58 7.50 -7.79 11.52
N THR A 59 7.07 -7.83 12.78
CA THR A 59 5.66 -7.85 13.16
C THR A 59 5.36 -6.71 14.09
N THR A 60 4.29 -5.98 13.79
CA THR A 60 3.65 -5.06 14.72
C THR A 60 2.31 -5.67 15.14
N ALA A 61 2.07 -5.82 16.45
CA ALA A 61 0.73 -6.09 16.96
C ALA A 61 -0.02 -4.79 17.15
N TYR A 62 -1.32 -4.82 16.87
CA TYR A 62 -2.28 -3.80 17.29
C TYR A 62 -3.27 -4.45 18.24
N PHE A 63 -3.48 -3.86 19.41
CA PHE A 63 -4.41 -4.36 20.40
C PHE A 63 -5.07 -3.21 21.17
N CYS A 64 -6.34 -3.40 21.54
CA CYS A 64 -7.08 -2.46 22.37
C CYS A 64 -7.47 -3.12 23.69
N ILE A 65 -7.46 -2.34 24.77
CA ILE A 65 -7.97 -2.80 26.06
C ILE A 65 -9.39 -2.28 26.24
N ASP A 66 -10.34 -3.20 26.36
CA ASP A 66 -11.75 -2.86 26.56
C ASP A 66 -12.05 -2.36 27.98
N ASP A 67 -13.29 -1.92 28.21
CA ASP A 67 -13.68 -1.32 29.49
C ASP A 67 -13.55 -2.23 30.73
N VAL A 68 -13.32 -3.53 30.53
CA VAL A 68 -13.14 -4.52 31.60
C VAL A 68 -11.69 -5.00 31.73
N GLY A 69 -10.74 -4.35 31.05
CA GLY A 69 -9.33 -4.70 31.10
C GLY A 69 -9.00 -6.00 30.37
N SER A 70 -9.92 -6.50 29.52
CA SER A 70 -9.63 -7.63 28.65
C SER A 70 -8.91 -7.11 27.42
N CYS A 71 -7.93 -7.88 26.96
CA CYS A 71 -7.60 -7.87 25.55
C CYS A 71 -8.86 -8.36 24.83
N SER A 72 -9.68 -7.43 24.38
CA SER A 72 -10.67 -7.77 23.39
C SER A 72 -9.92 -7.92 22.08
N GLU A 73 -10.18 -8.99 21.34
CA GLU A 73 -10.04 -8.97 19.88
C GLU A 73 -11.07 -7.96 19.34
N TYR A 74 -10.88 -6.68 19.69
CA TYR A 74 -11.33 -5.60 18.87
C TYR A 74 -10.27 -5.53 17.78
N VAL A 75 -10.51 -6.35 16.77
CA VAL A 75 -10.26 -5.93 15.40
C VAL A 75 -10.93 -4.55 15.34
N HIS A 76 -10.15 -3.48 15.53
CA HIS A 76 -10.37 -2.36 14.63
C HIS A 76 -10.28 -3.05 13.29
N ASP A 77 -11.43 -3.21 12.63
CA ASP A 77 -11.46 -3.73 11.28
C ASP A 77 -10.41 -2.88 10.60
N CYS A 78 -9.25 -3.49 10.36
CA CYS A 78 -8.10 -2.78 9.85
C CYS A 78 -8.44 -2.71 8.37
N ASP A 79 -9.45 -1.87 8.12
CA ASP A 79 -10.18 -1.70 6.88
C ASP A 79 -9.19 -1.30 5.80
N LEU A 80 -8.12 -0.63 6.24
CA LEU A 80 -7.01 -0.23 5.43
C LEU A 80 -5.66 -0.50 6.11
N LYS A 81 -4.82 -1.27 5.40
CA LYS A 81 -3.45 -1.57 5.79
C LYS A 81 -2.46 -0.85 4.88
N MET A 82 -1.37 -0.41 5.47
CA MET A 82 -0.17 0.01 4.77
C MET A 82 0.90 -1.05 4.97
N ASP A 83 1.29 -1.73 3.90
CA ASP A 83 2.53 -2.50 3.89
C ASP A 83 3.70 -1.53 3.69
N MET A 84 4.75 -1.73 4.46
CA MET A 84 5.91 -0.85 4.54
C MET A 84 7.14 -1.67 4.21
N TYR A 85 8.07 -1.10 3.44
CA TYR A 85 9.25 -1.80 2.96
C TYR A 85 10.49 -0.92 3.12
N ASP A 86 11.59 -1.57 3.45
CA ASP A 86 12.92 -0.96 3.57
C ASP A 86 13.95 -1.88 2.90
N SER A 87 14.67 -1.32 1.93
CA SER A 87 15.65 -2.06 1.12
C SER A 87 16.85 -2.60 1.92
N TRP A 88 17.14 -2.05 3.10
CA TRP A 88 18.33 -2.42 3.89
C TRP A 88 18.01 -3.00 5.26
N GLY A 89 16.77 -2.90 5.69
CA GLY A 89 16.26 -3.50 6.92
C GLY A 89 16.74 -2.82 8.20
N ASP A 90 17.31 -1.61 8.10
CA ASP A 90 17.73 -0.79 9.24
C ASP A 90 16.68 0.24 9.68
N GLY A 91 15.50 0.19 9.05
CA GLY A 91 14.37 1.05 9.28
C GLY A 91 14.42 2.28 8.39
N TRP A 92 13.39 3.12 8.46
CA TRP A 92 13.27 4.30 7.62
C TRP A 92 14.15 5.47 8.07
N ASN A 93 15.10 5.29 8.99
CA ASN A 93 16.15 6.28 9.30
C ASN A 93 15.62 7.70 9.60
N GLY A 94 14.49 7.78 10.30
CA GLY A 94 13.83 9.04 10.66
C GLY A 94 12.85 9.58 9.61
N ASN A 95 12.69 8.93 8.46
CA ASN A 95 11.57 9.22 7.56
C ASN A 95 10.27 8.71 8.19
N THR A 96 9.21 9.47 7.98
CA THR A 96 7.85 9.18 8.44
C THR A 96 6.90 9.38 7.27
N ILE A 97 5.76 8.68 7.29
CA ILE A 97 4.63 8.98 6.43
C ILE A 97 3.56 9.63 7.30
N SER A 98 3.11 10.80 6.90
CA SER A 98 1.97 11.48 7.53
C SER A 98 0.71 11.24 6.69
N LEU A 99 -0.36 10.80 7.35
CA LEU A 99 -1.71 10.66 6.81
C LEU A 99 -2.49 11.95 7.09
N TYR A 100 -3.07 12.56 6.07
CA TYR A 100 -3.85 13.78 6.11
C TYR A 100 -5.31 13.48 5.79
N ASP A 101 -6.24 14.15 6.46
CA ASP A 101 -7.65 14.15 6.10
C ASP A 101 -7.97 15.17 5.00
N ASP A 102 -9.25 15.29 4.64
CA ASP A 102 -9.77 16.22 3.63
C ASP A 102 -9.58 17.71 3.98
N SER A 103 -9.20 18.00 5.22
CA SER A 103 -8.97 19.33 5.77
C SER A 103 -7.49 19.67 5.89
N ASP A 104 -6.60 18.83 5.32
CA ASP A 104 -5.14 18.90 5.41
C ASP A 104 -4.61 18.81 6.87
N GLU A 105 -5.37 18.23 7.79
CA GLU A 105 -4.90 17.96 9.16
C GLU A 105 -4.24 16.58 9.23
N VAL A 106 -3.10 16.50 9.93
CA VAL A 106 -2.41 15.22 10.16
C VAL A 106 -3.24 14.38 11.13
N VAL A 107 -3.70 13.23 10.65
CA VAL A 107 -4.49 12.26 11.41
C VAL A 107 -3.59 11.21 12.06
N GLN A 108 -2.54 10.80 11.36
CA GLN A 108 -1.62 9.76 11.81
C GLN A 108 -0.22 9.98 11.24
N GLU A 109 0.81 9.57 11.97
CA GLU A 109 2.19 9.50 11.49
C GLU A 109 2.73 8.08 11.68
N VAL A 110 3.42 7.57 10.66
CA VAL A 110 3.87 6.19 10.57
C VAL A 110 5.36 6.12 10.24
N THR A 111 6.10 5.17 10.81
CA THR A 111 7.50 4.90 10.44
C THR A 111 7.86 3.44 10.65
N LEU A 112 8.83 2.94 9.87
CA LEU A 112 9.40 1.61 10.07
C LEU A 112 10.66 1.74 10.91
N TYR A 113 10.64 1.20 12.12
CA TYR A 113 11.78 1.32 13.05
C TYR A 113 12.94 0.36 12.74
N GLY A 114 12.71 -0.67 11.92
CA GLY A 114 13.70 -1.68 11.54
C GLY A 114 13.06 -2.85 10.81
N GLY A 115 13.88 -3.72 10.20
CA GLY A 115 13.42 -4.86 9.41
C GLY A 115 13.12 -4.49 7.95
N PHE A 116 13.08 -5.49 7.06
CA PHE A 116 12.88 -5.25 5.62
C PHE A 116 11.43 -4.91 5.25
N SER A 117 10.49 -5.22 6.15
CA SER A 117 9.07 -4.95 5.94
C SER A 117 8.32 -4.77 7.27
N GLY A 118 7.20 -4.06 7.22
CA GLY A 118 6.23 -3.93 8.30
C GLY A 118 4.82 -3.73 7.76
N VAL A 119 3.83 -3.76 8.66
CA VAL A 119 2.43 -3.47 8.32
C VAL A 119 1.89 -2.52 9.37
N GLU A 120 1.27 -1.43 8.93
CA GLU A 120 0.58 -0.45 9.77
C GLU A 120 -0.93 -0.42 9.45
N CYS A 121 -1.76 -0.23 10.48
CA CYS A 121 -3.18 0.04 10.30
C CYS A 121 -3.41 1.54 10.18
N LEU A 122 -4.15 1.96 9.14
CA LEU A 122 -4.45 3.36 8.94
C LEU A 122 -5.75 3.76 9.65
N ASP A 123 -5.70 4.86 10.40
CA ASP A 123 -6.84 5.44 11.11
C ASP A 123 -7.74 6.19 10.12
N VAL A 124 -8.62 5.45 9.45
CA VAL A 124 -9.49 5.96 8.38
C VAL A 124 -10.97 5.73 8.66
N GLU A 125 -11.81 6.65 8.18
CA GLU A 125 -13.27 6.58 8.29
C GLU A 125 -13.90 6.34 6.92
N VAL A 126 -14.89 5.44 6.88
CA VAL A 126 -15.68 5.16 5.67
C VAL A 126 -16.39 6.42 5.19
N GLY A 127 -16.23 6.73 3.91
CA GLY A 127 -16.78 7.90 3.23
C GLY A 127 -15.88 9.14 3.27
N GLN A 128 -14.67 9.05 3.83
CA GLN A 128 -13.67 10.13 3.84
C GLN A 128 -12.57 9.88 2.81
N CYS A 129 -11.88 10.95 2.46
CA CYS A 129 -10.68 10.91 1.62
C CYS A 129 -9.47 11.36 2.43
N TYR A 130 -8.33 10.77 2.11
CA TYR A 130 -7.06 10.97 2.78
C TYR A 130 -5.94 11.16 1.78
N SER A 131 -4.85 11.80 2.20
CA SER A 131 -3.57 11.76 1.49
C SER A 131 -2.44 11.31 2.41
N VAL A 132 -1.43 10.65 1.85
CA VAL A 132 -0.23 10.26 2.57
C VAL A 132 0.98 10.90 1.94
N LYS A 133 1.88 11.42 2.78
CA LYS A 133 3.09 12.10 2.33
C LYS A 133 4.30 11.66 3.15
N LEU A 134 5.40 11.39 2.45
CA LEU A 134 6.70 11.12 3.04
C LEU A 134 7.30 12.42 3.60
N SER A 135 7.87 12.36 4.79
CA SER A 135 8.53 13.50 5.42
C SER A 135 9.86 13.85 4.75
N GLU A 136 10.25 15.12 4.85
CA GLU A 136 11.48 15.64 4.26
C GLU A 136 12.67 15.65 5.26
N GLU A 137 12.49 15.07 6.45
CA GLU A 137 13.42 15.20 7.58
C GLU A 137 14.35 13.99 7.79
N GLY A 138 14.01 12.83 7.23
CA GLY A 138 14.80 11.61 7.34
C GLY A 138 15.99 11.54 6.38
N SER A 139 16.82 10.50 6.54
CA SER A 139 17.89 10.17 5.59
C SER A 139 17.50 8.96 4.74
N TYR A 140 18.04 8.84 3.53
CA TYR A 140 17.80 7.69 2.64
C TYR A 140 16.32 7.51 2.25
N ALA A 141 15.63 8.61 1.95
CA ALA A 141 14.23 8.59 1.52
C ALA A 141 13.99 7.68 0.30
N GLU A 142 15.01 7.47 -0.54
CA GLU A 142 15.00 6.57 -1.69
C GLU A 142 14.86 5.08 -1.35
N GLU A 143 15.02 4.70 -0.08
CA GLU A 143 14.92 3.31 0.39
C GLU A 143 13.53 3.01 0.96
N VAL A 144 12.74 4.06 1.21
CA VAL A 144 11.41 3.99 1.79
C VAL A 144 10.42 3.66 0.68
N THR A 145 9.74 2.52 0.81
CA THR A 145 8.65 2.14 -0.08
C THR A 145 7.47 1.67 0.76
N PHE A 146 6.26 1.93 0.29
CA PHE A 146 5.06 1.49 0.99
C PHE A 146 3.96 1.19 -0.02
N SER A 147 3.02 0.32 0.36
CA SER A 147 1.81 0.09 -0.38
C SER A 147 0.57 0.17 0.50
N ILE A 148 -0.44 0.88 0.04
CA ILE A 148 -1.76 0.90 0.68
C ILE A 148 -2.72 0.17 -0.26
N ASN A 149 -3.20 -1.01 0.14
CA ASN A 149 -4.00 -1.91 -0.71
C ASN A 149 -3.43 -2.09 -2.14
N GLY A 150 -2.10 -2.25 -2.27
CA GLY A 150 -1.43 -2.45 -3.57
C GLY A 150 -1.12 -1.17 -4.35
N ILE A 151 -1.51 0.03 -3.87
CA ILE A 151 -0.97 1.29 -4.38
C ILE A 151 0.45 1.43 -3.86
N VAL A 152 1.44 1.08 -4.68
CA VAL A 152 2.86 1.21 -4.34
C VAL A 152 3.31 2.65 -4.60
N ASN A 153 3.88 3.31 -3.58
CA ASN A 153 4.72 4.48 -3.80
C ASN A 153 6.17 4.02 -3.93
N ASP A 154 6.70 4.04 -5.16
CA ASP A 154 8.15 4.06 -5.37
C ASP A 154 8.62 5.50 -5.09
N ALA A 155 9.43 5.67 -4.04
CA ALA A 155 9.93 6.96 -3.54
C ALA A 155 10.61 7.86 -4.59
N ASN A 156 10.72 7.42 -5.84
CA ASN A 156 11.28 8.22 -6.90
C ASN A 156 10.36 9.29 -7.51
N TYR A 157 9.03 9.17 -7.57
CA TYR A 157 8.25 10.20 -8.26
C TYR A 157 6.76 10.22 -7.88
N GLN A 158 6.42 10.67 -6.66
CA GLN A 158 5.32 11.61 -6.34
C GLN A 158 5.18 11.66 -4.80
N SER A 159 5.33 12.85 -4.24
CA SER A 159 5.46 13.10 -2.79
C SER A 159 4.14 12.99 -2.02
N GLU A 160 3.08 12.49 -2.65
CA GLU A 160 1.75 12.43 -2.06
C GLU A 160 0.90 11.39 -2.79
N VAL A 161 0.26 10.50 -2.05
CA VAL A 161 -0.72 9.53 -2.57
C VAL A 161 -2.05 9.84 -1.89
N SER A 162 -3.11 10.10 -2.65
CA SER A 162 -4.45 10.23 -2.06
C SER A 162 -5.32 9.01 -2.32
N PHE A 163 -6.24 8.72 -1.41
CA PHE A 163 -7.21 7.64 -1.53
C PHE A 163 -8.50 8.03 -0.81
N CYS A 164 -9.62 7.38 -1.15
CA CYS A 164 -10.88 7.53 -0.41
C CYS A 164 -11.35 6.15 0.06
N VAL A 165 -11.96 6.11 1.24
CA VAL A 165 -12.49 4.87 1.81
C VAL A 165 -13.97 4.80 1.45
N ASP A 166 -14.36 3.82 0.64
CA ASP A 166 -15.77 3.60 0.28
C ASP A 166 -16.40 2.45 1.11
N ASN A 167 -17.72 2.28 1.01
CA ASN A 167 -18.48 1.22 1.70
C ASN A 167 -18.93 0.11 0.73
N SER A 168 -18.25 -0.06 -0.41
CA SER A 168 -18.69 -1.00 -1.44
C SER A 168 -18.07 -2.37 -1.22
N THR A 169 -18.89 -3.42 -1.37
CA THR A 169 -18.47 -4.83 -1.30
C THR A 169 -17.81 -5.28 -2.60
N SER A 170 -17.07 -4.39 -3.24
CA SER A 170 -16.36 -4.50 -4.52
C SER A 170 -14.94 -3.98 -4.28
N PRO A 171 -13.90 -4.44 -5.01
CA PRO A 171 -12.54 -3.98 -4.77
C PRO A 171 -12.50 -2.43 -4.72
N PRO A 172 -11.75 -1.84 -3.76
CA PRO A 172 -11.81 -0.41 -3.46
C PRO A 172 -11.48 0.45 -4.69
N GLU A 173 -12.35 1.41 -4.98
CA GLU A 173 -12.18 2.40 -6.05
C GLU A 173 -11.31 3.57 -5.54
N TYR A 174 -10.18 3.84 -6.20
CA TYR A 174 -9.17 4.80 -5.70
C TYR A 174 -9.27 6.16 -6.41
N SER A 175 -9.44 7.25 -5.65
CA SER A 175 -9.32 8.64 -6.15
C SER A 175 -8.00 9.25 -5.66
N THR A 176 -7.07 9.54 -6.56
CA THR A 176 -5.70 9.99 -6.21
C THR A 176 -5.56 11.48 -5.93
N GLY A 177 -6.67 12.22 -5.75
CA GLY A 177 -6.65 13.66 -5.51
C GLY A 177 -6.33 14.43 -6.79
N GLY A 178 -7.20 15.36 -7.16
CA GLY A 178 -7.08 16.14 -8.41
C GLY A 178 -7.44 15.32 -9.66
N ASN A 179 -8.72 15.27 -10.03
CA ASN A 179 -9.22 14.72 -11.31
C ASN A 179 -8.60 13.36 -11.75
N GLN A 180 -8.12 12.53 -10.83
CA GLN A 180 -7.39 11.29 -11.14
C GLN A 180 -7.87 10.13 -10.29
N TYR A 181 -7.79 8.93 -10.85
CA TYR A 181 -8.21 7.67 -10.27
C TYR A 181 -7.15 6.59 -10.49
N GLY A 182 -7.05 5.66 -9.54
CA GLY A 182 -6.23 4.46 -9.64
C GLY A 182 -7.09 3.27 -10.06
N VAL A 183 -6.68 2.56 -11.09
CA VAL A 183 -7.34 1.37 -11.61
C VAL A 183 -6.42 0.16 -11.45
N ALA A 184 -6.91 -0.91 -10.83
CA ALA A 184 -6.16 -2.15 -10.70
C ALA A 184 -5.89 -2.79 -12.07
N PHE A 185 -4.63 -3.18 -12.29
CA PHE A 185 -4.16 -3.85 -13.49
C PHE A 185 -3.42 -5.12 -13.11
N SER A 186 -3.95 -6.25 -13.54
CA SER A 186 -3.35 -7.56 -13.29
C SER A 186 -2.59 -8.03 -14.53
N MET A 187 -1.39 -8.54 -14.30
CA MET A 187 -0.49 -9.09 -15.31
C MET A 187 -0.25 -10.56 -15.02
N PHE A 188 -0.30 -11.41 -16.04
CA PHE A 188 -0.14 -12.84 -15.92
C PHE A 188 0.89 -13.36 -16.92
N ASP A 189 1.64 -14.36 -16.47
CA ASP A 189 2.61 -15.10 -17.27
C ASP A 189 2.50 -16.60 -16.97
N SER A 190 2.18 -17.38 -17.99
CA SER A 190 1.96 -18.83 -17.86
C SER A 190 3.19 -19.63 -17.42
N TRP A 191 4.41 -19.10 -17.54
CA TRP A 191 5.65 -19.81 -17.21
C TRP A 191 6.47 -19.20 -16.08
N GLY A 192 6.11 -17.98 -15.68
CA GLY A 192 6.64 -17.31 -14.50
C GLY A 192 8.06 -16.76 -14.65
N ASP A 193 8.56 -16.66 -15.88
CA ASP A 193 9.86 -16.04 -16.18
C ASP A 193 9.72 -14.55 -16.57
N GLY A 194 8.50 -14.02 -16.46
CA GLY A 194 8.14 -12.65 -16.77
C GLY A 194 7.77 -12.47 -18.24
N TRP A 195 7.44 -11.25 -18.61
CA TRP A 195 6.96 -10.92 -19.95
C TRP A 195 8.06 -10.86 -21.02
N ASN A 196 9.31 -11.23 -20.71
CA ASN A 196 10.37 -11.46 -21.70
C ASN A 196 10.56 -10.33 -22.74
N GLY A 197 10.48 -9.08 -22.26
CA GLY A 197 10.61 -7.87 -23.07
C GLY A 197 9.33 -7.42 -23.78
N ASN A 198 8.18 -8.05 -23.52
CA ASN A 198 6.89 -7.46 -23.85
C ASN A 198 6.55 -6.35 -22.85
N SER A 199 6.04 -5.23 -23.34
CA SER A 199 5.57 -4.14 -22.50
C SER A 199 4.27 -3.55 -23.03
N LEU A 200 3.35 -3.26 -22.11
CA LEU A 200 2.03 -2.77 -22.39
C LEU A 200 1.94 -1.27 -22.09
N GLY A 201 1.47 -0.51 -23.07
CA GLY A 201 1.37 0.95 -22.98
C GLY A 201 -0.06 1.40 -22.74
N LEU A 202 -0.21 2.46 -21.95
CA LEU A 202 -1.45 3.20 -21.76
C LEU A 202 -1.45 4.46 -22.64
N PHE A 203 -2.55 4.72 -23.34
CA PHE A 203 -2.69 5.87 -24.23
C PHE A 203 -4.03 6.58 -23.99
N SER A 204 -4.04 7.91 -24.05
CA SER A 204 -5.28 8.68 -24.06
C SER A 204 -5.94 8.62 -25.43
N LEU A 205 -7.26 8.43 -25.47
CA LEU A 205 -8.03 8.53 -26.71
C LEU A 205 -8.25 9.99 -27.16
N GLU A 206 -7.99 10.96 -26.29
CA GLU A 206 -8.09 12.38 -26.64
C GLU A 206 -6.88 12.87 -27.45
N ASP A 207 -5.72 12.24 -27.24
CA ASP A 207 -4.52 12.47 -28.04
C ASP A 207 -3.86 11.13 -28.45
N PRO A 208 -4.47 10.41 -29.40
CA PRO A 208 -3.98 9.09 -29.82
C PRO A 208 -2.65 9.14 -30.60
N ALA A 209 -2.08 10.34 -30.82
CA ALA A 209 -0.79 10.53 -31.47
C ALA A 209 0.36 10.80 -30.48
N ALA A 210 0.06 10.87 -29.18
CA ALA A 210 1.06 11.02 -28.12
C ALA A 210 1.77 9.69 -27.82
N ASP A 211 2.97 9.80 -27.23
CA ASP A 211 3.66 8.64 -26.63
C ASP A 211 2.82 8.04 -25.50
N ALA A 212 3.12 6.79 -25.11
CA ALA A 212 2.46 6.15 -23.99
C ALA A 212 2.56 7.01 -22.72
N ILE A 213 1.43 7.16 -22.02
CA ILE A 213 1.33 7.87 -20.74
C ILE A 213 2.16 7.13 -19.69
N SER A 214 2.05 5.80 -19.71
CA SER A 214 2.78 4.87 -18.86
C SER A 214 2.95 3.54 -19.59
N THR A 215 3.96 2.78 -19.17
CA THR A 215 4.30 1.47 -19.74
C THR A 215 4.51 0.47 -18.61
N TYR A 216 3.98 -0.73 -18.78
CA TYR A 216 3.96 -1.80 -17.78
C TYR A 216 4.58 -3.08 -18.32
N THR A 217 5.23 -3.85 -17.44
CA THR A 217 5.79 -5.16 -17.76
C THR A 217 5.91 -6.00 -16.50
N LEU A 218 5.87 -7.33 -16.67
CA LEU A 218 6.15 -8.28 -15.58
C LEU A 218 7.62 -8.73 -15.69
N TYR A 219 8.45 -8.36 -14.71
CA TYR A 219 9.88 -8.69 -14.76
C TYR A 219 10.20 -10.16 -14.47
N SER A 220 9.37 -10.82 -13.66
CA SER A 220 9.47 -12.23 -13.26
C SER A 220 8.21 -12.66 -12.51
N GLY A 221 8.00 -13.97 -12.33
CA GLY A 221 6.82 -14.49 -11.63
C GLY A 221 5.64 -14.71 -12.59
N SER A 222 4.67 -15.52 -12.18
CA SER A 222 3.51 -15.89 -13.01
C SER A 222 2.35 -14.90 -12.94
N GLU A 223 2.41 -13.96 -11.99
CA GLU A 223 1.41 -12.95 -11.75
C GLU A 223 2.08 -11.69 -11.18
N GLY A 224 1.48 -10.53 -11.44
CA GLY A 224 1.83 -9.26 -10.84
C GLY A 224 0.63 -8.32 -10.91
N GLU A 225 0.56 -7.38 -9.96
CA GLU A 225 -0.50 -6.40 -9.88
C GLU A 225 0.12 -5.01 -9.83
N GLU A 226 -0.49 -4.06 -10.52
CA GLU A 226 -0.06 -2.67 -10.60
C GLU A 226 -1.28 -1.75 -10.60
N ILE A 227 -1.09 -0.48 -10.22
CA ILE A 227 -2.14 0.53 -10.30
C ILE A 227 -1.87 1.47 -11.49
N VAL A 228 -2.87 1.57 -12.36
CA VAL A 228 -2.86 2.49 -13.50
C VAL A 228 -3.52 3.79 -13.08
N VAL A 229 -2.74 4.87 -13.07
CA VAL A 229 -3.25 6.22 -12.75
C VAL A 229 -3.83 6.86 -14.01
N VAL A 230 -5.11 7.19 -13.95
CA VAL A 230 -5.93 7.71 -15.05
C VAL A 230 -6.66 8.98 -14.61
N GLN A 231 -7.08 9.80 -15.57
CA GLN A 231 -7.83 11.04 -15.33
C GLN A 231 -9.33 10.75 -15.36
N ASN A 232 -10.10 11.54 -14.60
CA ASN A 232 -11.55 11.54 -14.62
C ASN A 232 -12.08 11.98 -15.99
N SER A 233 -13.31 11.53 -16.28
CA SER A 233 -14.03 11.88 -17.50
C SER A 233 -13.24 11.62 -18.81
N THR A 234 -12.24 10.72 -18.76
CA THR A 234 -11.27 10.49 -19.85
C THR A 234 -11.32 9.03 -20.28
N CYS A 235 -11.09 8.80 -21.57
CA CYS A 235 -11.07 7.46 -22.16
C CYS A 235 -9.67 7.09 -22.64
N TYR A 236 -9.34 5.81 -22.50
CA TYR A 236 -8.01 5.25 -22.72
C TYR A 236 -8.06 4.06 -23.67
N SER A 237 -6.92 3.79 -24.29
CA SER A 237 -6.63 2.50 -24.91
C SER A 237 -5.38 1.90 -24.29
N MET A 238 -5.38 0.58 -24.12
CA MET A 238 -4.26 -0.14 -23.54
C MET A 238 -3.95 -1.40 -24.36
N TYR A 239 -2.68 -1.57 -24.76
CA TYR A 239 -2.24 -2.70 -25.59
C TYR A 239 -0.73 -2.93 -25.44
N VAL A 240 -0.27 -4.13 -25.81
CA VAL A 240 1.17 -4.44 -25.85
C VAL A 240 1.84 -3.64 -26.97
N GLU A 241 2.57 -2.59 -26.60
CA GLU A 241 3.22 -1.68 -27.55
C GLU A 241 4.60 -2.17 -27.99
N THR A 242 5.34 -2.83 -27.08
CA THR A 242 6.63 -3.45 -27.39
C THR A 242 6.45 -4.95 -27.34
N VAL A 243 6.70 -5.60 -28.48
CA VAL A 243 6.61 -7.05 -28.60
C VAL A 243 7.99 -7.67 -28.38
N GLY A 244 8.11 -8.42 -27.29
CA GLY A 244 9.25 -9.23 -26.92
C GLY A 244 9.14 -10.67 -27.42
N SER A 245 9.71 -11.62 -26.69
CA SER A 245 9.55 -13.05 -26.97
C SER A 245 8.36 -13.63 -26.22
N TRP A 246 7.90 -14.83 -26.62
CA TRP A 246 6.90 -15.60 -25.86
C TRP A 246 5.55 -14.90 -25.60
N GLY A 247 5.08 -14.08 -26.54
CA GLY A 247 3.80 -13.37 -26.40
C GLY A 247 2.56 -14.25 -26.17
N SER A 248 2.64 -15.57 -26.41
CA SER A 248 1.57 -16.52 -26.06
C SER A 248 1.37 -16.74 -24.56
N GLU A 249 2.32 -16.27 -23.75
CA GLU A 249 2.33 -16.46 -22.28
C GLU A 249 1.79 -15.22 -21.56
N VAL A 250 1.75 -14.08 -22.27
CA VAL A 250 1.32 -12.77 -21.79
C VAL A 250 -0.20 -12.68 -21.81
N SER A 251 -0.80 -12.53 -20.64
CA SER A 251 -2.20 -12.11 -20.49
C SER A 251 -2.33 -11.08 -19.38
N TRP A 252 -3.40 -10.30 -19.41
CA TRP A 252 -3.62 -9.22 -18.46
C TRP A 252 -5.10 -8.91 -18.29
N GLU A 253 -5.44 -8.17 -17.25
CA GLU A 253 -6.79 -7.75 -16.93
C GLU A 253 -6.79 -6.30 -16.43
N ILE A 254 -7.70 -5.47 -16.96
CA ILE A 254 -7.98 -4.12 -16.45
C ILE A 254 -9.47 -3.83 -16.59
N CYS A 255 -10.11 -3.31 -15.54
CA CYS A 255 -11.53 -2.94 -15.59
C CYS A 255 -12.45 -4.06 -16.09
N ASP A 256 -12.25 -5.30 -15.62
CA ASP A 256 -12.95 -6.51 -16.10
C ASP A 256 -12.73 -6.82 -17.61
N ILE A 257 -11.76 -6.17 -18.25
CA ILE A 257 -11.34 -6.44 -19.63
C ILE A 257 -10.11 -7.34 -19.60
N GLU A 258 -10.27 -8.58 -20.01
CA GLU A 258 -9.17 -9.51 -20.23
C GLU A 258 -8.52 -9.29 -21.60
N GLY A 259 -7.18 -9.40 -21.65
CA GLY A 259 -6.44 -9.28 -22.88
C GLY A 259 -5.15 -10.09 -22.92
N GLY A 260 -4.51 -10.07 -24.09
CA GLY A 260 -3.22 -10.69 -24.35
C GLY A 260 -2.43 -9.89 -25.37
N ILE A 261 -1.47 -10.53 -26.03
CA ILE A 261 -0.51 -9.86 -26.92
C ILE A 261 -1.13 -9.08 -28.08
N ASP A 262 -2.24 -9.57 -28.65
CA ASP A 262 -2.92 -8.99 -29.82
C ASP A 262 -4.23 -8.25 -29.45
N THR A 263 -4.46 -8.01 -28.16
CA THR A 263 -5.67 -7.34 -27.67
C THR A 263 -5.41 -5.86 -27.41
N THR A 264 -6.39 -5.02 -27.76
CA THR A 264 -6.46 -3.63 -27.30
C THR A 264 -7.69 -3.48 -26.42
N ALA A 265 -7.51 -3.11 -25.15
CA ALA A 265 -8.59 -2.66 -24.29
C ALA A 265 -8.93 -1.21 -24.60
N TYR A 266 -10.21 -0.88 -24.54
CA TYR A 266 -10.72 0.48 -24.54
C TYR A 266 -11.63 0.66 -23.33
N PHE A 267 -11.34 1.65 -22.50
CA PHE A 267 -12.11 1.91 -21.30
C PHE A 267 -12.19 3.40 -21.01
N CYS A 268 -13.21 3.81 -20.26
CA CYS A 268 -13.33 5.18 -19.77
C CYS A 268 -13.49 5.20 -18.26
N ILE A 269 -13.05 6.31 -17.69
CA ILE A 269 -13.25 6.63 -16.28
C ILE A 269 -14.30 7.73 -16.21
N ASP A 270 -15.37 7.49 -15.48
CA ASP A 270 -16.43 8.48 -15.29
C ASP A 270 -16.10 9.47 -14.16
N ASP A 271 -17.04 10.39 -13.89
CA ASP A 271 -16.89 11.46 -12.89
C ASP A 271 -16.89 10.94 -11.44
N VAL A 272 -17.15 9.64 -11.23
CA VAL A 272 -17.07 8.98 -9.92
C VAL A 272 -15.95 7.95 -9.86
N GLY A 273 -15.12 7.82 -10.90
CA GLY A 273 -13.98 6.91 -10.92
C GLY A 273 -14.30 5.50 -11.38
N SER A 274 -15.54 5.25 -11.82
CA SER A 274 -15.94 3.94 -12.31
C SER A 274 -15.28 3.67 -13.65
N CYS A 275 -14.58 2.54 -13.72
CA CYS A 275 -14.02 2.07 -14.97
C CYS A 275 -15.02 1.21 -15.73
N SER A 276 -15.27 1.56 -17.00
CA SER A 276 -16.20 0.81 -17.85
C SER A 276 -15.64 0.60 -19.24
N GLU A 277 -15.97 -0.54 -19.86
CA GLU A 277 -15.65 -0.82 -21.26
C GLU A 277 -16.20 0.30 -22.14
N TYR A 278 -15.36 0.84 -23.02
CA TYR A 278 -15.77 1.89 -23.94
C TYR A 278 -16.67 1.32 -25.03
N VAL A 279 -17.97 1.58 -24.91
CA VAL A 279 -18.95 1.27 -25.96
C VAL A 279 -19.14 2.50 -26.83
N HIS A 280 -18.59 2.50 -28.05
CA HIS A 280 -18.90 3.52 -29.03
C HIS A 280 -20.35 3.35 -29.52
N GLU A 281 -21.29 4.19 -29.06
CA GLU A 281 -22.61 4.26 -29.69
C GLU A 281 -22.47 4.80 -31.12
N LEU A 282 -22.86 3.99 -32.10
CA LEU A 282 -22.88 4.30 -33.54
C LEU A 282 -24.05 5.22 -33.93
#